data_AF-A0A1V3Q917-F1
#
_entry.id   AF-A0A1V3Q917-F1
#
_cell.length_a   1.000
_cell.length_b   1.000
_cell.length_c   1.000
_cell.angle_alpha   90.00
_cell.angle_beta   90.00
_cell.angle_gamma   90.00
#
_symmetry.space_group_name_H-M   'P 1'
#
loop_
_entity.id
_entity.type
_entity.pdbx_description
1 polymer ?
#
loop_
_entity_poly.entity_id
_entity_poly.type
_entity_poly.pdbx_seq_one_letter_code
_entity_poly.pdbx_strand_id
1 'polypeptide(L)'
;MTASHTLMYREAHESAEVVARQFAANEAVVSALAATLRAAPPRFIVTCARGSSDHAAAYAKYVFETQLGIVTASASPSVTSVYAAEQCWQGALFIAISQSGKSPDLLRNAQAAKVAGARVVALVNVEDSPLAALADTVIPLHAGPERSVAATKSYIAALAAVLHLCARWRGDDELAAALRALPDALRAGWDADWSALSEGLVDAHNLFVVGRGFGLGIALEAALKFKETCGLHAEAFSAAEVKHGPMALVGPDFPVLCFAQDDDTLASTLAVANEFRARGAQVFVAAPGQLGAGALPVPAGLPALCTPLLIIQSFYRAASELALRRGFNPDVPPHLNKVTETV
;
A
#
# COMPACT_ATOMS: atom_id res chain seq x y z
N MET A 1 24.59 -7.04 12.89
CA MET A 1 23.26 -7.70 12.84
C MET A 1 22.92 -7.88 11.37
N THR A 2 22.42 -9.05 10.94
CA THR A 2 21.98 -9.27 9.55
C THR A 2 20.50 -8.93 9.41
N ALA A 3 20.08 -8.51 8.22
CA ALA A 3 18.68 -8.15 7.95
C ALA A 3 17.72 -9.31 8.28
N SER A 4 18.12 -10.54 7.99
CA SER A 4 17.36 -11.76 8.30
C SER A 4 16.98 -11.96 9.78
N HIS A 5 17.63 -11.26 10.70
CA HIS A 5 17.34 -11.36 12.13
C HIS A 5 16.32 -10.32 12.62
N THR A 6 16.00 -9.29 11.83
CA THR A 6 15.01 -8.29 12.20
C THR A 6 13.60 -8.88 12.12
N LEU A 7 12.67 -8.32 12.89
CA LEU A 7 11.25 -8.63 12.79
C LEU A 7 10.69 -8.11 11.47
N MET A 8 11.04 -6.89 11.05
CA MET A 8 10.60 -6.31 9.77
C MET A 8 10.90 -7.23 8.58
N TYR A 9 12.11 -7.78 8.50
CA TYR A 9 12.50 -8.69 7.41
C TYR A 9 11.67 -9.97 7.45
N ARG A 10 11.57 -10.62 8.62
CA ARG A 10 10.84 -11.88 8.76
C ARG A 10 9.33 -11.69 8.51
N GLU A 11 8.75 -10.61 9.00
CA GLU A 11 7.34 -10.30 8.82
C GLU A 11 7.04 -9.94 7.36
N ALA A 12 7.92 -9.22 6.66
CA ALA A 12 7.76 -8.97 5.23
C ALA A 12 7.86 -10.25 4.40
N HIS A 13 8.77 -11.17 4.75
CA HIS A 13 8.93 -12.46 4.08
C HIS A 13 7.65 -13.32 4.14
N GLU A 14 6.93 -13.29 5.26
CA GLU A 14 5.68 -14.06 5.47
C GLU A 14 4.51 -13.61 4.58
N SER A 15 4.62 -12.49 3.86
CA SER A 15 3.51 -11.90 3.10
C SER A 15 2.92 -12.84 2.06
N ALA A 16 3.73 -13.70 1.42
CA ALA A 16 3.23 -14.68 0.48
C ALA A 16 2.32 -15.72 1.14
N GLU A 17 2.71 -16.27 2.29
CA GLU A 17 1.85 -17.19 3.06
C GLU A 17 0.62 -16.47 3.62
N VAL A 18 0.76 -15.21 4.03
CA VAL A 18 -0.35 -14.36 4.49
C VAL A 18 -1.42 -14.23 3.41
N VAL A 19 -1.02 -13.86 2.19
CA VAL A 19 -1.97 -13.66 1.09
C VAL A 19 -2.64 -14.99 0.70
N ALA A 20 -1.88 -16.09 0.64
CA ALA A 20 -2.43 -17.40 0.33
C ALA A 20 -3.52 -17.84 1.34
N ARG A 21 -3.24 -17.73 2.65
CA ARG A 21 -4.23 -18.09 3.68
C ARG A 21 -5.40 -17.12 3.71
N GLN A 22 -5.15 -15.82 3.49
CA GLN A 22 -6.19 -14.79 3.47
C GLN A 22 -7.23 -15.08 2.39
N PHE A 23 -6.80 -15.36 1.14
CA PHE A 23 -7.74 -15.67 0.06
C PHE A 23 -8.57 -16.91 0.33
N ALA A 24 -7.95 -17.98 0.85
CA ALA A 24 -8.66 -19.20 1.18
C ALA A 24 -9.69 -18.98 2.31
N ALA A 25 -9.31 -18.28 3.37
CA ALA A 25 -10.16 -18.05 4.53
C ALA A 25 -11.31 -17.06 4.23
N ASN A 26 -11.08 -16.08 3.36
CA ASN A 26 -12.05 -15.01 3.11
C ASN A 26 -12.97 -15.26 1.91
N GLU A 27 -12.80 -16.34 1.16
CA GLU A 27 -13.56 -16.58 -0.07
C GLU A 27 -15.07 -16.50 0.14
N ALA A 28 -15.60 -17.13 1.20
CA ALA A 28 -17.03 -17.11 1.48
C ALA A 28 -17.55 -15.70 1.82
N VAL A 29 -16.87 -14.98 2.71
CA VAL A 29 -17.31 -13.64 3.14
C VAL A 29 -17.17 -12.61 2.03
N VAL A 30 -16.08 -12.66 1.25
CA VAL A 30 -15.85 -11.75 0.12
C VAL A 30 -16.85 -12.01 -1.00
N SER A 31 -17.12 -13.27 -1.34
CA SER A 31 -18.12 -13.61 -2.36
C SER A 31 -19.54 -13.22 -1.97
N ALA A 32 -19.92 -13.37 -0.70
CA ALA A 32 -21.21 -12.91 -0.18
C ALA A 32 -21.35 -11.37 -0.23
N LEU A 33 -20.30 -10.64 0.20
CA LEU A 33 -20.27 -9.18 0.12
C LEU A 33 -20.37 -8.72 -1.33
N ALA A 34 -19.56 -9.29 -2.23
CA ALA A 34 -19.55 -8.98 -3.65
C ALA A 34 -20.93 -9.19 -4.30
N ALA A 35 -21.61 -10.30 -3.97
CA ALA A 35 -22.98 -10.55 -4.44
C ALA A 35 -23.96 -9.46 -3.96
N THR A 36 -23.84 -9.06 -2.69
CA THR A 36 -24.67 -8.00 -2.11
C THR A 36 -24.40 -6.64 -2.78
N LEU A 37 -23.14 -6.34 -3.08
CA LEU A 37 -22.74 -5.10 -3.76
C LEU A 37 -23.15 -5.07 -5.24
N ARG A 38 -23.23 -6.23 -5.91
CA ARG A 38 -23.83 -6.30 -7.25
C ARG A 38 -25.35 -6.11 -7.24
N ALA A 39 -26.03 -6.72 -6.26
CA ALA A 39 -27.49 -6.63 -6.15
C ALA A 39 -27.95 -5.21 -5.76
N ALA A 40 -27.16 -4.50 -4.96
CA ALA A 40 -27.40 -3.11 -4.58
C ALA A 40 -26.10 -2.29 -4.70
N PRO A 41 -25.77 -1.81 -5.93
CA PRO A 41 -24.56 -1.04 -6.17
C PRO A 41 -24.51 0.23 -5.31
N PRO A 42 -23.40 0.50 -4.61
CA PRO A 42 -23.22 1.77 -3.91
C PRO A 42 -23.07 2.91 -4.91
N ARG A 43 -23.47 4.11 -4.51
CA ARG A 43 -23.38 5.31 -5.35
C ARG A 43 -21.94 5.83 -5.48
N PHE A 44 -21.16 5.63 -4.43
CA PHE A 44 -19.75 6.00 -4.33
C PHE A 44 -19.10 5.18 -3.20
N ILE A 45 -17.78 5.19 -3.16
CA ILE A 45 -16.98 4.55 -2.10
C ILE A 45 -16.30 5.63 -1.27
N VAL A 46 -16.22 5.40 0.03
CA VAL A 46 -15.46 6.23 0.96
C VAL A 46 -14.46 5.34 1.69
N THR A 47 -13.18 5.66 1.63
CA THR A 47 -12.14 4.96 2.40
C THR A 47 -11.77 5.76 3.63
N CYS A 48 -11.49 5.08 4.76
CA CYS A 48 -10.96 5.73 5.96
C CYS A 48 -9.87 4.86 6.59
N ALA A 49 -8.69 5.43 6.78
CA ALA A 49 -7.52 4.73 7.28
C ALA A 49 -6.47 5.73 7.79
N ARG A 50 -5.35 5.23 8.33
CA ARG A 50 -4.20 6.06 8.79
C ARG A 50 -2.88 5.37 8.47
N GLY A 51 -1.84 6.16 8.20
CA GLY A 51 -0.48 5.66 7.94
C GLY A 51 -0.44 4.70 6.74
N SER A 52 0.28 3.58 6.87
CA SER A 52 0.34 2.53 5.83
C SER A 52 -1.04 2.04 5.39
N SER A 53 -2.05 1.99 6.26
CA SER A 53 -3.41 1.62 5.86
C SER A 53 -4.06 2.66 4.94
N ASP A 54 -3.68 3.95 5.06
CA ASP A 54 -4.16 5.01 4.16
C ASP A 54 -3.46 4.97 2.79
N HIS A 55 -2.20 4.52 2.76
CA HIS A 55 -1.54 4.20 1.50
C HIS A 55 -2.20 3.01 0.78
N ALA A 56 -2.75 2.05 1.53
CA ALA A 56 -3.57 0.98 0.96
C ALA A 56 -4.92 1.49 0.45
N ALA A 57 -5.52 2.47 1.13
CA ALA A 57 -6.72 3.16 0.65
C ALA A 57 -6.45 3.96 -0.64
N ALA A 58 -5.29 4.61 -0.76
CA ALA A 58 -4.87 5.29 -1.99
C ALA A 58 -4.73 4.32 -3.17
N TYR A 59 -4.20 3.12 -2.95
CA TYR A 59 -4.21 2.05 -3.94
C TYR A 59 -5.65 1.60 -4.27
N ALA A 60 -6.48 1.38 -3.25
CA ALA A 60 -7.86 0.94 -3.42
C ALA A 60 -8.70 1.90 -4.26
N LYS A 61 -8.48 3.22 -4.11
CA LYS A 61 -9.11 4.24 -4.95
C LYS A 61 -8.92 3.96 -6.43
N TYR A 62 -7.67 3.76 -6.88
CA TYR A 62 -7.39 3.50 -8.29
C TYR A 62 -8.00 2.16 -8.73
N VAL A 63 -7.92 1.11 -7.90
CA VAL A 63 -8.53 -0.19 -8.21
C VAL A 63 -10.04 -0.04 -8.42
N PHE A 64 -10.76 0.55 -7.47
CA PHE A 64 -12.21 0.67 -7.57
C PHE A 64 -12.65 1.63 -8.70
N GLU A 65 -11.96 2.74 -8.90
CA GLU A 65 -12.33 3.69 -9.97
C GLU A 65 -12.09 3.12 -11.36
N THR A 66 -10.95 2.45 -11.58
CA THR A 66 -10.62 1.88 -12.91
C THR A 66 -11.39 0.60 -13.21
N GLN A 67 -11.62 -0.25 -12.21
CA GLN A 67 -12.24 -1.56 -12.42
C GLN A 67 -13.76 -1.51 -12.29
N LEU A 68 -14.29 -0.75 -11.32
CA LEU A 68 -15.73 -0.70 -11.03
C LEU A 68 -16.41 0.56 -11.59
N GLY A 69 -15.65 1.59 -11.94
CA GLY A 69 -16.21 2.88 -12.39
C GLY A 69 -16.89 3.67 -11.27
N ILE A 70 -16.54 3.39 -10.01
CA ILE A 70 -17.18 4.01 -8.84
C ILE A 70 -16.20 5.00 -8.20
N VAL A 71 -16.60 6.27 -8.14
CA VAL A 71 -15.82 7.33 -7.50
C VAL A 71 -15.51 6.96 -6.05
N THR A 72 -14.23 7.09 -5.69
CA THR A 72 -13.71 6.76 -4.36
C THR A 72 -13.08 7.99 -3.72
N ALA A 73 -13.62 8.41 -2.59
CA ALA A 73 -13.14 9.53 -1.78
C ALA A 73 -12.46 9.04 -0.49
N SER A 74 -11.51 9.82 0.04
CA SER A 74 -10.95 9.59 1.37
C SER A 74 -11.70 10.41 2.41
N ALA A 75 -12.15 9.79 3.50
CA ALA A 75 -12.71 10.48 4.65
C ALA A 75 -11.59 10.97 5.57
N SER A 76 -11.38 12.29 5.59
CA SER A 76 -10.50 12.96 6.54
C SER A 76 -11.00 12.76 7.98
N PRO A 77 -10.27 12.06 8.85
CA PRO A 77 -10.83 11.67 10.15
C PRO A 77 -11.29 12.85 11.02
N SER A 78 -10.59 14.00 10.91
CA SER A 78 -10.89 15.23 11.65
C SER A 78 -12.27 15.84 11.34
N VAL A 79 -12.82 15.62 10.14
CA VAL A 79 -14.14 16.15 9.73
C VAL A 79 -15.22 15.68 10.69
N THR A 80 -15.20 14.39 11.04
CA THR A 80 -16.13 13.84 12.02
C THR A 80 -15.59 13.94 13.44
N SER A 81 -14.29 13.70 13.64
CA SER A 81 -13.73 13.51 14.97
C SER A 81 -13.46 14.83 15.73
N VAL A 82 -13.12 15.90 15.03
CA VAL A 82 -12.82 17.22 15.61
C VAL A 82 -13.98 18.19 15.36
N TYR A 83 -14.43 18.29 14.11
CA TYR A 83 -15.45 19.27 13.73
C TYR A 83 -16.88 18.79 13.97
N ALA A 84 -17.08 17.50 14.29
CA ALA A 84 -18.39 16.88 14.45
C ALA A 84 -19.33 17.17 13.27
N ALA A 85 -18.78 17.31 12.06
CA ALA A 85 -19.56 17.65 10.88
C ALA A 85 -20.33 16.42 10.39
N GLU A 86 -21.63 16.56 10.22
CA GLU A 86 -22.49 15.53 9.63
C GLU A 86 -22.25 15.45 8.12
N GLN A 87 -21.87 14.26 7.65
CA GLN A 87 -21.65 13.97 6.24
C GLN A 87 -22.81 13.13 5.70
N CYS A 88 -23.21 13.37 4.45
CA CYS A 88 -24.22 12.56 3.79
C CYS A 88 -23.57 11.33 3.15
N TRP A 89 -23.68 10.18 3.83
CA TRP A 89 -23.11 8.92 3.36
C TRP A 89 -24.16 7.90 2.90
N GLN A 90 -25.39 8.35 2.65
CA GLN A 90 -26.49 7.50 2.21
C GLN A 90 -26.17 6.79 0.89
N GLY A 91 -26.14 5.45 0.95
CA GLY A 91 -25.84 4.61 -0.22
C GLY A 91 -24.36 4.55 -0.58
N ALA A 92 -23.47 4.99 0.31
CA ALA A 92 -22.04 4.80 0.18
C ALA A 92 -21.61 3.41 0.65
N LEU A 93 -20.55 2.88 0.05
CA LEU A 93 -19.74 1.82 0.65
C LEU A 93 -18.59 2.47 1.41
N PHE A 94 -18.60 2.37 2.74
CA PHE A 94 -17.54 2.88 3.61
C PHE A 94 -16.56 1.76 3.93
N ILE A 95 -15.30 1.89 3.50
CA ILE A 95 -14.25 0.89 3.70
C ILE A 95 -13.24 1.43 4.71
N ALA A 96 -13.23 0.85 5.91
CA ALA A 96 -12.26 1.15 6.94
C ALA A 96 -11.09 0.16 6.87
N ILE A 97 -9.85 0.66 6.79
CA ILE A 97 -8.65 -0.20 6.75
C ILE A 97 -7.81 0.06 8.00
N SER A 98 -7.55 -0.98 8.80
CA SER A 98 -6.76 -0.83 10.02
C SER A 98 -6.12 -2.13 10.48
N GLN A 99 -4.83 -2.11 10.80
CA GLN A 99 -4.18 -3.27 11.42
C GLN A 99 -4.83 -3.61 12.78
N SER A 100 -4.97 -2.63 13.68
CA SER A 100 -5.41 -2.87 15.05
C SER A 100 -6.91 -2.73 15.28
N GLY A 101 -7.61 -1.97 14.42
CA GLY A 101 -9.03 -1.65 14.58
C GLY A 101 -9.37 -0.83 15.82
N LYS A 102 -8.39 -0.12 16.41
CA LYS A 102 -8.52 0.57 17.71
C LYS A 102 -8.46 2.10 17.66
N SER A 103 -8.09 2.70 16.52
CA SER A 103 -7.93 4.17 16.44
C SER A 103 -9.25 4.90 16.73
N PRO A 104 -9.32 5.77 17.77
CA PRO A 104 -10.56 6.45 18.14
C PRO A 104 -11.13 7.31 17.01
N ASP A 105 -10.28 7.94 16.20
CA ASP A 105 -10.70 8.72 15.03
C ASP A 105 -11.38 7.86 13.97
N LEU A 106 -10.81 6.69 13.69
CA LEU A 106 -11.36 5.75 12.71
C LEU A 106 -12.70 5.17 13.19
N LEU A 107 -12.81 4.82 14.48
CA LEU A 107 -14.04 4.33 15.09
C LEU A 107 -15.16 5.37 15.00
N ARG A 108 -14.86 6.63 15.31
CA ARG A 108 -15.83 7.74 15.21
C ARG A 108 -16.31 7.94 13.78
N ASN A 109 -15.41 7.89 12.79
CA ASN A 109 -15.79 8.02 11.38
C ASN A 109 -16.65 6.85 10.89
N ALA A 110 -16.26 5.62 11.20
CA ALA A 110 -17.04 4.44 10.84
C ALA A 110 -18.43 4.44 11.51
N GLN A 111 -18.53 4.92 12.75
CA GLN A 111 -19.80 4.98 13.48
C GLN A 111 -20.73 6.03 12.86
N ALA A 112 -20.18 7.20 12.52
CA ALA A 112 -20.93 8.23 11.82
C ALA A 112 -21.34 7.76 10.42
N ALA A 113 -20.50 6.98 9.72
CA ALA A 113 -20.81 6.39 8.41
C ALA A 113 -22.01 5.47 8.47
N LYS A 114 -22.02 4.59 9.47
CA LYS A 114 -23.13 3.69 9.72
C LYS A 114 -24.43 4.45 10.02
N VAL A 115 -24.37 5.46 10.90
CA VAL A 115 -25.53 6.29 11.25
C VAL A 115 -26.07 7.06 10.04
N ALA A 116 -25.19 7.57 9.18
CA ALA A 116 -25.55 8.31 7.97
C ALA A 116 -25.94 7.41 6.78
N GLY A 117 -26.15 6.11 6.99
CA GLY A 117 -26.69 5.18 5.99
C GLY A 117 -25.67 4.60 5.01
N ALA A 118 -24.37 4.62 5.36
CA ALA A 118 -23.35 3.88 4.63
C ALA A 118 -23.35 2.40 5.05
N ARG A 119 -22.97 1.52 4.13
CA ARG A 119 -22.56 0.15 4.48
C ARG A 119 -21.10 0.18 4.89
N VAL A 120 -20.79 -0.25 6.12
CA VAL A 120 -19.43 -0.25 6.65
C VAL A 120 -18.78 -1.62 6.47
N VAL A 121 -17.67 -1.65 5.74
CA VAL A 121 -16.81 -2.83 5.60
C VAL A 121 -15.46 -2.55 6.27
N ALA A 122 -15.02 -3.45 7.15
CA ALA A 122 -13.75 -3.31 7.85
C ALA A 122 -12.72 -4.34 7.35
N LEU A 123 -11.59 -3.85 6.85
CA LEU A 123 -10.41 -4.64 6.55
C LEU A 123 -9.47 -4.55 7.76
N VAL A 124 -9.50 -5.57 8.62
CA VAL A 124 -8.82 -5.55 9.92
C VAL A 124 -8.02 -6.80 10.21
N ASN A 125 -6.87 -6.67 10.85
CA ASN A 125 -6.08 -7.83 11.26
C ASN A 125 -6.49 -8.38 12.63
N VAL A 126 -6.96 -7.52 13.53
CA VAL A 126 -7.48 -7.89 14.85
C VAL A 126 -9.00 -8.03 14.75
N GLU A 127 -9.48 -9.27 14.66
CA GLU A 127 -10.89 -9.60 14.38
C GLU A 127 -11.86 -9.32 15.54
N ASP A 128 -11.36 -9.26 16.77
CA ASP A 128 -12.12 -8.89 17.97
C ASP A 128 -12.00 -7.39 18.32
N SER A 129 -11.56 -6.57 17.37
CA SER A 129 -11.37 -5.13 17.57
C SER A 129 -12.69 -4.36 17.61
N PRO A 130 -12.72 -3.16 18.23
CA PRO A 130 -13.90 -2.30 18.21
C PRO A 130 -14.39 -1.95 16.80
N LEU A 131 -13.48 -1.79 15.83
CA LEU A 131 -13.85 -1.53 14.44
C LEU A 131 -14.52 -2.75 13.79
N ALA A 132 -14.06 -3.96 14.11
CA ALA A 132 -14.67 -5.20 13.63
C ALA A 132 -16.11 -5.34 14.16
N ALA A 133 -16.33 -5.06 15.44
CA ALA A 133 -17.65 -5.11 16.06
C ALA A 133 -18.64 -4.08 15.47
N LEU A 134 -18.12 -2.96 14.96
CA LEU A 134 -18.91 -1.88 14.38
C LEU A 134 -19.35 -2.15 12.92
N ALA A 135 -18.55 -2.90 12.16
CA ALA A 135 -18.74 -3.12 10.73
C ALA A 135 -19.97 -3.98 10.40
N ASP A 136 -20.54 -3.77 9.21
CA ASP A 136 -21.57 -4.66 8.66
C ASP A 136 -20.94 -5.92 8.03
N THR A 137 -19.70 -5.81 7.58
CA THR A 137 -18.91 -6.96 7.10
C THR A 137 -17.45 -6.76 7.49
N VAL A 138 -16.85 -7.80 8.07
CA VAL A 138 -15.44 -7.84 8.38
C VAL A 138 -14.74 -8.69 7.32
N ILE A 139 -13.66 -8.17 6.73
CA ILE A 139 -12.72 -8.92 5.90
C ILE A 139 -11.42 -9.00 6.70
N PRO A 140 -11.15 -10.11 7.40
CA PRO A 140 -9.93 -10.24 8.16
C PRO A 140 -8.69 -10.19 7.27
N LEU A 141 -7.65 -9.47 7.69
CA LEU A 141 -6.41 -9.41 6.94
C LEU A 141 -5.62 -10.71 7.02
N HIS A 142 -5.85 -11.52 8.06
CA HIS A 142 -5.11 -12.76 8.33
C HIS A 142 -3.59 -12.57 8.35
N ALA A 143 -3.06 -11.37 8.62
CA ALA A 143 -1.61 -11.12 8.67
C ALA A 143 -0.94 -11.75 9.90
N GLY A 144 -1.74 -12.16 10.90
CA GLY A 144 -1.24 -12.70 12.16
C GLY A 144 -0.54 -11.61 12.99
N PRO A 145 0.18 -11.99 14.06
CA PRO A 145 0.94 -11.03 14.84
C PRO A 145 2.04 -10.41 13.98
N GLU A 146 1.97 -9.09 13.81
CA GLU A 146 3.05 -8.27 13.26
C GLU A 146 3.63 -7.53 14.46
N ARG A 147 4.92 -7.58 14.75
CA ARG A 147 5.56 -7.06 15.97
C ARG A 147 6.55 -5.94 15.68
N SER A 148 7.13 -5.90 14.49
CA SER A 148 7.83 -4.72 14.00
C SER A 148 6.93 -3.50 14.11
N VAL A 149 7.50 -2.35 14.45
CA VAL A 149 6.77 -1.07 14.38
C VAL A 149 6.47 -0.72 12.92
N ALA A 150 7.42 -0.99 12.02
CA ALA A 150 7.22 -0.82 10.59
C ALA A 150 6.33 -1.94 10.04
N ALA A 151 5.10 -1.61 9.67
CA ALA A 151 4.13 -2.52 9.06
C ALA A 151 4.62 -3.01 7.68
N THR A 152 4.41 -4.30 7.38
CA THR A 152 4.85 -4.93 6.12
C THR A 152 3.76 -5.86 5.59
N LYS A 153 3.64 -7.06 6.15
CA LYS A 153 2.63 -8.06 5.75
C LYS A 153 1.19 -7.57 5.91
N SER A 154 0.90 -6.72 6.90
CA SER A 154 -0.45 -6.17 7.05
C SER A 154 -0.82 -5.19 5.93
N TYR A 155 0.16 -4.45 5.40
CA TYR A 155 -0.03 -3.58 4.23
C TYR A 155 -0.32 -4.40 2.98
N ILE A 156 0.52 -5.40 2.68
CA ILE A 156 0.32 -6.28 1.51
C ILE A 156 -1.01 -7.04 1.62
N ALA A 157 -1.37 -7.53 2.81
CA ALA A 157 -2.66 -8.16 3.06
C ALA A 157 -3.84 -7.21 2.79
N ALA A 158 -3.72 -5.92 3.08
CA ALA A 158 -4.77 -4.95 2.77
C ALA A 158 -4.95 -4.74 1.25
N LEU A 159 -3.84 -4.63 0.50
CA LEU A 159 -3.87 -4.55 -0.97
C LEU A 159 -4.48 -5.82 -1.58
N ALA A 160 -4.11 -6.99 -1.06
CA ALA A 160 -4.65 -8.27 -1.49
C ALA A 160 -6.16 -8.40 -1.22
N ALA A 161 -6.63 -7.98 -0.04
CA ALA A 161 -8.06 -7.97 0.28
C ALA A 161 -8.87 -7.06 -0.66
N VAL A 162 -8.33 -5.89 -1.03
CA VAL A 162 -8.92 -4.98 -2.02
C VAL A 162 -9.05 -5.67 -3.38
N LEU A 163 -8.00 -6.37 -3.83
CA LEU A 163 -8.04 -7.11 -5.09
C LEU A 163 -9.02 -8.28 -5.08
N HIS A 164 -9.08 -9.03 -3.97
CA HIS A 164 -10.01 -10.15 -3.81
C HIS A 164 -11.47 -9.66 -3.88
N LEU A 165 -11.77 -8.57 -3.18
CA LEU A 165 -13.07 -7.91 -3.28
C LEU A 165 -13.36 -7.45 -4.70
N CYS A 166 -12.41 -6.78 -5.36
CA CYS A 166 -12.59 -6.30 -6.74
C CYS A 166 -12.87 -7.45 -7.73
N ALA A 167 -12.06 -8.52 -7.69
CA ALA A 167 -12.21 -9.70 -8.55
C ALA A 167 -13.59 -10.34 -8.39
N ARG A 168 -14.01 -10.56 -7.13
CA ARG A 168 -15.31 -11.15 -6.84
C ARG A 168 -16.45 -10.21 -7.17
N TRP A 169 -16.30 -8.90 -6.96
CA TRP A 169 -17.34 -7.92 -7.28
C TRP A 169 -17.58 -7.84 -8.78
N ARG A 170 -16.51 -7.77 -9.59
CA ARG A 170 -16.57 -7.81 -11.06
C ARG A 170 -17.05 -9.13 -11.63
N GLY A 171 -16.78 -10.25 -10.95
CA GLY A 171 -16.89 -11.57 -11.56
C GLY A 171 -15.80 -11.77 -12.63
N ASP A 172 -14.60 -11.27 -12.34
CA ASP A 172 -13.46 -11.28 -13.27
C ASP A 172 -12.61 -12.55 -13.05
N ASP A 173 -12.73 -13.50 -13.97
CA ASP A 173 -12.02 -14.78 -13.91
C ASP A 173 -10.51 -14.63 -14.17
N GLU A 174 -10.09 -13.63 -14.94
CA GLU A 174 -8.68 -13.36 -15.22
C GLU A 174 -8.00 -12.83 -13.96
N LEU A 175 -8.60 -11.83 -13.31
CA LEU A 175 -8.10 -11.34 -12.03
C LEU A 175 -8.16 -12.44 -10.97
N ALA A 176 -9.23 -13.24 -10.92
CA ALA A 176 -9.31 -14.38 -9.99
C ALA A 176 -8.20 -15.43 -10.23
N ALA A 177 -7.80 -15.65 -11.48
CA ALA A 177 -6.64 -16.51 -11.80
C ALA A 177 -5.33 -15.89 -11.35
N ALA A 178 -5.15 -14.58 -11.56
CA ALA A 178 -3.98 -13.85 -11.08
C ALA A 178 -3.84 -13.91 -9.55
N LEU A 179 -4.94 -13.81 -8.79
CA LEU A 179 -4.91 -13.94 -7.33
C LEU A 179 -4.45 -15.32 -6.85
N ARG A 180 -4.72 -16.39 -7.61
CA ARG A 180 -4.18 -17.72 -7.29
C ARG A 180 -2.66 -17.81 -7.50
N ALA A 181 -2.12 -17.08 -8.47
CA ALA A 181 -0.70 -17.02 -8.76
C ALA A 181 0.07 -15.96 -7.94
N LEU A 182 -0.64 -15.00 -7.33
CA LEU A 182 -0.06 -13.90 -6.58
C LEU A 182 0.87 -14.32 -5.44
N PRO A 183 0.58 -15.36 -4.61
CA PRO A 183 1.51 -15.82 -3.58
C PRO A 183 2.88 -16.23 -4.15
N ASP A 184 2.92 -16.95 -5.26
CA ASP A 184 4.17 -17.37 -5.89
C ASP A 184 4.93 -16.17 -6.47
N ALA A 185 4.20 -15.23 -7.08
CA ALA A 185 4.79 -13.98 -7.56
C ALA A 185 5.34 -13.11 -6.42
N LEU A 186 4.71 -13.08 -5.24
CA LEU A 186 5.24 -12.42 -4.05
C LEU A 186 6.53 -13.06 -3.57
N ARG A 187 6.65 -14.40 -3.59
CA ARG A 187 7.94 -15.06 -3.28
C ARG A 187 9.02 -14.66 -4.28
N ALA A 188 8.70 -14.63 -5.58
CA ALA A 188 9.63 -14.13 -6.59
C ALA A 188 10.02 -12.66 -6.38
N GLY A 189 9.07 -11.82 -5.94
CA GLY A 189 9.33 -10.42 -5.60
C GLY A 189 10.27 -10.28 -4.40
N TRP A 190 10.12 -11.13 -3.39
CA TRP A 190 11.04 -11.17 -2.26
C TRP A 190 12.48 -11.55 -2.65
N ASP A 191 12.61 -12.48 -3.60
CA ASP A 191 13.90 -12.94 -4.10
C ASP A 191 14.55 -11.99 -5.13
N ALA A 192 13.82 -10.96 -5.58
CA ALA A 192 14.35 -9.96 -6.50
C ALA A 192 15.50 -9.17 -5.88
N ASP A 193 16.61 -9.06 -6.60
CA ASP A 193 17.81 -8.40 -6.12
C ASP A 193 17.70 -6.87 -6.27
N TRP A 194 17.48 -6.20 -5.14
CA TRP A 194 17.47 -4.75 -5.03
C TRP A 194 18.69 -4.20 -4.26
N SER A 195 19.79 -4.95 -4.22
CA SER A 195 21.05 -4.53 -3.58
C SER A 195 21.56 -3.19 -4.11
N ALA A 196 21.39 -2.91 -5.40
CA ALA A 196 21.74 -1.62 -5.99
C ALA A 196 21.05 -0.43 -5.29
N LEU A 197 19.80 -0.60 -4.85
CA LEU A 197 19.07 0.42 -4.08
C LEU A 197 19.64 0.53 -2.66
N SER A 198 19.82 -0.59 -1.96
CA SER A 198 20.26 -0.58 -0.55
C SER A 198 21.73 -0.15 -0.40
N GLU A 199 22.55 -0.30 -1.45
CA GLU A 199 23.92 0.19 -1.51
C GLU A 199 23.99 1.64 -1.98
N GLY A 200 23.22 2.01 -2.99
CA GLY A 200 23.24 3.36 -3.56
C GLY A 200 22.68 4.44 -2.64
N LEU A 201 21.90 4.08 -1.62
CA LEU A 201 21.26 5.03 -0.69
C LEU A 201 21.94 5.13 0.69
N VAL A 202 23.10 4.48 0.90
CA VAL A 202 23.77 4.47 2.23
C VAL A 202 24.11 5.87 2.72
N ASP A 203 24.57 6.76 1.83
CA ASP A 203 24.98 8.13 2.18
C ASP A 203 23.90 9.18 1.84
N ALA A 204 22.73 8.75 1.36
CA ALA A 204 21.66 9.66 1.00
C ALA A 204 21.07 10.37 2.25
N HIS A 205 20.54 11.57 2.05
CA HIS A 205 19.80 12.30 3.10
C HIS A 205 18.38 12.65 2.67
N ASN A 206 18.19 12.93 1.39
CA ASN A 206 16.90 13.23 0.77
C ASN A 206 16.65 12.23 -0.36
N LEU A 207 15.39 11.93 -0.65
CA LEU A 207 14.99 10.99 -1.69
C LEU A 207 13.61 11.36 -2.22
N PHE A 208 13.42 11.27 -3.53
CA PHE A 208 12.07 11.21 -4.10
C PHE A 208 11.66 9.79 -4.44
N VAL A 209 10.44 9.43 -4.06
CA VAL A 209 9.79 8.18 -4.47
C VAL A 209 8.64 8.54 -5.40
N VAL A 210 8.66 8.04 -6.63
CA VAL A 210 7.75 8.48 -7.69
C VAL A 210 6.89 7.31 -8.13
N GLY A 211 5.57 7.51 -8.15
CA GLY A 211 4.62 6.53 -8.66
C GLY A 211 3.50 7.19 -9.45
N ARG A 212 2.71 6.40 -10.17
CA ARG A 212 1.52 6.90 -10.90
C ARG A 212 0.44 5.83 -10.89
N GLY A 213 -0.84 6.24 -10.88
CA GLY A 213 -1.95 5.29 -10.84
C GLY A 213 -1.85 4.35 -9.65
N PHE A 214 -1.95 3.04 -9.89
CA PHE A 214 -1.80 2.01 -8.87
C PHE A 214 -0.45 2.09 -8.11
N GLY A 215 0.59 2.63 -8.75
CA GLY A 215 1.91 2.81 -8.14
C GLY A 215 2.01 3.96 -7.13
N LEU A 216 1.03 4.88 -7.06
CA LEU A 216 1.11 6.03 -6.14
C LEU A 216 0.99 5.59 -4.67
N GLY A 217 0.09 4.63 -4.37
CA GLY A 217 -0.09 4.11 -3.01
C GLY A 217 1.19 3.50 -2.45
N ILE A 218 1.91 2.71 -3.24
CA ILE A 218 3.17 2.11 -2.81
C ILE A 218 4.33 3.11 -2.76
N ALA A 219 4.30 4.19 -3.57
CA ALA A 219 5.28 5.27 -3.46
C ALA A 219 5.17 6.00 -2.12
N LEU A 220 3.95 6.32 -1.69
CA LEU A 220 3.66 6.89 -0.36
C LEU A 220 4.14 5.96 0.76
N GLU A 221 3.87 4.66 0.62
CA GLU A 221 4.31 3.65 1.60
C GLU A 221 5.83 3.53 1.69
N ALA A 222 6.52 3.46 0.55
CA ALA A 222 7.97 3.36 0.53
C ALA A 222 8.63 4.62 1.12
N ALA A 223 8.14 5.81 0.79
CA ALA A 223 8.61 7.07 1.38
C ALA A 223 8.39 7.10 2.91
N LEU A 224 7.24 6.61 3.39
CA LEU A 224 7.00 6.47 4.83
C LEU A 224 8.04 5.53 5.47
N LYS A 225 8.28 4.36 4.87
CA LYS A 225 9.22 3.38 5.44
C LYS A 225 10.65 3.89 5.45
N PHE A 226 11.09 4.59 4.41
CA PHE A 226 12.40 5.25 4.43
C PHE A 226 12.55 6.26 5.58
N LYS A 227 11.50 7.04 5.90
CA LYS A 227 11.49 7.95 7.05
C LYS A 227 11.55 7.20 8.37
N GLU A 228 10.72 6.16 8.52
CA GLU A 228 10.61 5.38 9.75
C GLU A 228 11.88 4.57 10.03
N THR A 229 12.40 3.83 9.05
CA THR A 229 13.40 2.78 9.29
C THR A 229 14.82 3.19 8.93
N CYS A 230 15.00 4.16 8.03
CA CYS A 230 16.31 4.51 7.48
C CYS A 230 16.79 5.92 7.83
N GLY A 231 15.96 6.73 8.52
CA GLY A 231 16.28 8.13 8.81
C GLY A 231 16.52 8.95 7.54
N LEU A 232 15.81 8.63 6.46
CA LEU A 232 15.88 9.33 5.18
C LEU A 232 14.72 10.30 5.05
N HIS A 233 14.99 11.53 4.60
CA HIS A 233 13.94 12.46 4.21
C HIS A 233 13.39 12.08 2.83
N ALA A 234 12.50 11.09 2.83
CA ALA A 234 11.86 10.60 1.62
C ALA A 234 10.47 11.24 1.43
N GLU A 235 10.26 11.81 0.25
CA GLU A 235 8.98 12.38 -0.18
C GLU A 235 8.42 11.63 -1.39
N ALA A 236 7.13 11.31 -1.34
CA ALA A 236 6.46 10.62 -2.43
C ALA A 236 5.75 11.62 -3.36
N PHE A 237 5.90 11.43 -4.66
CA PHE A 237 5.25 12.25 -5.67
C PHE A 237 4.53 11.42 -6.73
N SER A 238 3.40 11.94 -7.20
CA SER A 238 2.84 11.50 -8.47
C SER A 238 3.82 11.85 -9.59
N ALA A 239 4.09 10.92 -10.51
CA ALA A 239 4.89 11.19 -11.71
C ALA A 239 4.29 12.33 -12.55
N ALA A 240 2.98 12.58 -12.44
CA ALA A 240 2.33 13.69 -13.13
C ALA A 240 2.65 15.07 -12.51
N GLU A 241 3.02 15.10 -11.22
CA GLU A 241 3.20 16.33 -10.44
C GLU A 241 4.66 16.75 -10.27
N VAL A 242 5.63 15.90 -10.66
CA VAL A 242 7.05 16.20 -10.45
C VAL A 242 7.51 17.50 -11.10
N LYS A 243 6.86 17.92 -12.20
CA LYS A 243 7.16 19.18 -12.91
C LYS A 243 6.60 20.42 -12.20
N HIS A 244 5.71 20.25 -11.24
CA HIS A 244 5.03 21.34 -10.54
C HIS A 244 5.67 21.69 -9.18
N GLY A 245 6.93 21.32 -8.98
CA GLY A 245 7.69 21.66 -7.77
C GLY A 245 8.91 20.76 -7.54
N PRO A 246 8.73 19.43 -7.44
CA PRO A 246 9.80 18.50 -7.06
C PRO A 246 11.06 18.60 -7.93
N MET A 247 10.88 18.77 -9.24
CA MET A 247 11.97 18.89 -10.21
C MET A 247 12.97 20.02 -9.89
N ALA A 248 12.58 21.04 -9.12
CA ALA A 248 13.46 22.13 -8.73
C ALA A 248 14.55 21.71 -7.71
N LEU A 249 14.30 20.64 -6.93
CA LEU A 249 15.25 20.12 -5.95
C LEU A 249 16.18 19.05 -6.53
N VAL A 250 15.89 18.58 -7.75
CA VAL A 250 16.68 17.50 -8.38
C VAL A 250 17.88 18.07 -9.13
N GLY A 251 19.05 17.54 -8.80
CA GLY A 251 20.33 17.83 -9.45
C GLY A 251 21.26 16.61 -9.44
N PRO A 252 22.57 16.80 -9.68
CA PRO A 252 23.57 15.74 -9.64
C PRO A 252 23.49 14.93 -8.34
N ASP A 253 23.52 13.61 -8.47
CA ASP A 253 23.51 12.63 -7.37
C ASP A 253 22.27 12.65 -6.46
N PHE A 254 21.25 13.48 -6.74
CA PHE A 254 19.99 13.42 -6.00
C PHE A 254 19.30 12.08 -6.31
N PRO A 255 18.96 11.26 -5.31
CA PRO A 255 18.40 9.95 -5.57
C PRO A 255 16.89 10.04 -5.85
N VAL A 256 16.45 9.25 -6.83
CA VAL A 256 15.04 9.09 -7.18
C VAL A 256 14.73 7.61 -7.36
N LEU A 257 13.69 7.13 -6.69
CA LEU A 257 13.14 5.78 -6.85
C LEU A 257 11.81 5.85 -7.59
N CYS A 258 11.74 5.34 -8.81
CA CYS A 258 10.54 5.32 -9.63
C CYS A 258 9.89 3.93 -9.64
N PHE A 259 8.59 3.87 -9.37
CA PHE A 259 7.74 2.69 -9.48
C PHE A 259 6.87 2.80 -10.73
N ALA A 260 7.20 2.03 -11.77
CA ALA A 260 6.39 1.95 -12.98
C ALA A 260 5.59 0.65 -13.01
N GLN A 261 4.38 0.73 -13.57
CA GLN A 261 3.45 -0.37 -13.70
C GLN A 261 3.41 -0.83 -15.16
N ASP A 262 3.05 -2.09 -15.42
CA ASP A 262 2.83 -2.59 -16.79
C ASP A 262 1.42 -2.23 -17.29
N ASP A 263 1.11 -0.93 -17.26
CA ASP A 263 -0.16 -0.34 -17.68
C ASP A 263 0.06 0.95 -18.48
N ASP A 264 -1.02 1.69 -18.77
CA ASP A 264 -1.00 2.96 -19.50
C ASP A 264 -0.09 4.04 -18.86
N THR A 265 0.34 3.86 -17.61
CA THR A 265 1.24 4.78 -16.93
C THR A 265 2.72 4.52 -17.24
N LEU A 266 3.09 3.34 -17.75
CA LEU A 266 4.48 2.89 -17.96
C LEU A 266 5.31 3.94 -18.70
N ALA A 267 4.89 4.27 -19.92
CA ALA A 267 5.64 5.18 -20.80
C ALA A 267 5.84 6.56 -20.15
N SER A 268 4.82 7.07 -19.47
CA SER A 268 4.89 8.38 -18.82
C SER A 268 5.80 8.39 -17.59
N THR A 269 5.81 7.30 -16.82
CA THR A 269 6.68 7.15 -15.64
C THR A 269 8.14 6.99 -16.05
N LEU A 270 8.41 6.22 -17.12
CA LEU A 270 9.75 6.07 -17.67
C LEU A 270 10.27 7.38 -18.29
N ALA A 271 9.41 8.16 -18.94
CA ALA A 271 9.77 9.49 -19.45
C ALA A 271 10.24 10.41 -18.30
N VAL A 272 9.51 10.43 -17.19
CA VAL A 272 9.90 11.17 -15.98
C VAL A 272 11.23 10.68 -15.41
N ALA A 273 11.44 9.36 -15.31
CA ALA A 273 12.72 8.79 -14.87
C ALA A 273 13.89 9.26 -15.75
N ASN A 274 13.70 9.31 -17.08
CA ASN A 274 14.72 9.77 -18.01
C ASN A 274 14.99 11.29 -17.89
N GLU A 275 13.96 12.10 -17.61
CA GLU A 275 14.15 13.53 -17.34
C GLU A 275 14.98 13.78 -16.09
N PHE A 276 14.78 12.99 -15.02
CA PHE A 276 15.64 13.06 -13.83
C PHE A 276 17.08 12.65 -14.15
N ARG A 277 17.28 11.56 -14.91
CA ARG A 277 18.62 11.13 -15.35
C ARG A 277 19.32 12.22 -16.17
N ALA A 278 18.60 12.90 -17.06
CA ALA A 278 19.14 13.98 -17.87
C ALA A 278 19.63 15.18 -17.03
N ARG A 279 19.21 15.28 -15.76
CA ARG A 279 19.66 16.29 -14.80
C ARG A 279 20.79 15.81 -13.88
N GLY A 280 21.31 14.60 -14.11
CA GLY A 280 22.36 13.99 -13.30
C GLY A 280 21.87 13.29 -12.03
N ALA A 281 20.56 13.14 -11.86
CA ALA A 281 20.00 12.42 -10.70
C ALA A 281 20.38 10.93 -10.72
N GLN A 282 20.53 10.35 -9.55
CA GLN A 282 20.69 8.90 -9.38
C GLN A 282 19.32 8.23 -9.42
N VAL A 283 18.93 7.65 -10.55
CA VAL A 283 17.56 7.14 -10.76
C VAL A 283 17.50 5.61 -10.75
N PHE A 284 16.82 5.08 -9.75
CA PHE A 284 16.42 3.68 -9.63
C PHE A 284 15.00 3.48 -10.19
N VAL A 285 14.78 2.46 -10.99
CA VAL A 285 13.48 2.18 -11.61
C VAL A 285 13.07 0.74 -11.35
N ALA A 286 11.99 0.54 -10.59
CA ALA A 286 11.31 -0.73 -10.48
C ALA A 286 10.17 -0.79 -11.49
N ALA A 287 10.30 -1.67 -12.48
CA ALA A 287 9.33 -1.84 -13.55
C ALA A 287 9.36 -3.28 -14.09
N PRO A 288 8.21 -3.93 -14.33
CA PRO A 288 8.17 -5.25 -14.97
C PRO A 288 8.95 -5.27 -16.29
N GLY A 289 9.78 -6.29 -16.48
CA GLY A 289 10.54 -6.50 -17.71
C GLY A 289 11.71 -5.55 -17.97
N GLN A 290 11.97 -4.57 -17.10
CA GLN A 290 13.16 -3.69 -17.23
C GLN A 290 14.41 -4.34 -16.64
N LEU A 291 15.52 -4.24 -17.37
CA LEU A 291 16.84 -4.76 -16.99
C LEU A 291 17.93 -3.72 -17.30
N GLY A 292 19.07 -3.80 -16.61
CA GLY A 292 20.24 -2.95 -16.86
C GLY A 292 20.56 -2.01 -15.69
N ALA A 293 21.49 -1.08 -15.92
CA ALA A 293 21.98 -0.17 -14.89
C ALA A 293 20.86 0.74 -14.36
N GLY A 294 20.66 0.75 -13.04
CA GLY A 294 19.59 1.50 -12.38
C GLY A 294 18.19 0.88 -12.52
N ALA A 295 18.06 -0.29 -13.15
CA ALA A 295 16.82 -1.07 -13.11
C ALA A 295 16.80 -1.95 -11.84
N LEU A 296 15.64 -2.01 -11.22
CA LEU A 296 15.34 -2.88 -10.08
C LEU A 296 14.40 -3.99 -10.58
N PRO A 297 14.81 -5.28 -10.56
CA PRO A 297 14.00 -6.36 -11.08
C PRO A 297 12.65 -6.46 -10.38
N VAL A 298 11.59 -6.68 -11.17
CA VAL A 298 10.22 -6.91 -10.68
C VAL A 298 9.67 -8.12 -11.43
N PRO A 299 9.07 -9.11 -10.74
CA PRO A 299 8.40 -10.22 -11.42
C PRO A 299 7.27 -9.71 -12.34
N ALA A 300 7.10 -10.38 -13.48
CA ALA A 300 6.11 -10.01 -14.50
C ALA A 300 5.13 -11.17 -14.76
N GLY A 301 4.12 -10.93 -15.60
CA GLY A 301 3.17 -11.97 -16.06
C GLY A 301 1.86 -12.05 -15.28
N LEU A 302 1.63 -11.16 -14.32
CA LEU A 302 0.33 -10.91 -13.72
C LEU A 302 -0.25 -9.57 -14.23
N PRO A 303 -1.58 -9.37 -14.18
CA PRO A 303 -2.19 -8.08 -14.50
C PRO A 303 -1.56 -6.93 -13.70
N ALA A 304 -1.49 -5.74 -14.29
CA ALA A 304 -0.82 -4.57 -13.71
C ALA A 304 -1.32 -4.19 -12.30
N LEU A 305 -2.57 -4.53 -11.98
CA LEU A 305 -3.16 -4.41 -10.64
C LEU A 305 -2.33 -5.13 -9.56
N CYS A 306 -1.66 -6.24 -9.90
CA CYS A 306 -0.83 -7.00 -8.98
C CYS A 306 0.58 -6.42 -8.81
N THR A 307 1.08 -5.66 -9.80
CA THR A 307 2.46 -5.14 -9.83
C THR A 307 2.85 -4.34 -8.57
N PRO A 308 2.00 -3.48 -7.98
CA PRO A 308 2.37 -2.75 -6.78
C PRO A 308 2.72 -3.65 -5.58
N LEU A 309 2.03 -4.79 -5.44
CA LEU A 309 2.27 -5.75 -4.36
C LEU A 309 3.64 -6.42 -4.53
N LEU A 310 4.05 -6.67 -5.77
CA LEU A 310 5.34 -7.27 -6.08
C LEU A 310 6.48 -6.28 -5.83
N ILE A 311 6.31 -5.02 -6.27
CA ILE A 311 7.29 -3.95 -6.04
C ILE A 311 7.49 -3.70 -4.55
N ILE A 312 6.41 -3.58 -3.77
CA ILE A 312 6.53 -3.28 -2.35
C ILE A 312 7.14 -4.45 -1.57
N GLN A 313 6.89 -5.70 -1.99
CA GLN A 313 7.53 -6.89 -1.40
C GLN A 313 9.06 -6.83 -1.56
N SER A 314 9.55 -6.54 -2.76
CA SER A 314 10.99 -6.37 -3.03
C SER A 314 11.57 -5.19 -2.24
N PHE A 315 10.83 -4.08 -2.21
CA PHE A 315 11.22 -2.89 -1.48
C PHE A 315 11.41 -3.15 0.02
N TYR A 316 10.51 -3.88 0.68
CA TYR A 316 10.64 -4.12 2.13
C TYR A 316 11.93 -4.85 2.51
N ARG A 317 12.38 -5.79 1.67
CA ARG A 317 13.68 -6.44 1.84
C ARG A 317 14.82 -5.41 1.76
N ALA A 318 14.85 -4.63 0.67
CA ALA A 318 15.87 -3.62 0.45
C ALA A 318 15.90 -2.54 1.55
N ALA A 319 14.72 -2.11 2.03
CA ALA A 319 14.59 -1.14 3.11
C ALA A 319 15.12 -1.68 4.44
N SER A 320 14.84 -2.94 4.78
CA SER A 320 15.39 -3.58 5.98
C SER A 320 16.91 -3.73 5.92
N GLU A 321 17.47 -4.00 4.75
CA GLU A 321 18.92 -4.08 4.53
C GLU A 321 19.57 -2.69 4.63
N LEU A 322 18.98 -1.68 3.99
CA LEU A 322 19.43 -0.29 4.03
C LEU A 322 19.42 0.28 5.45
N ALA A 323 18.36 0.01 6.23
CA ALA A 323 18.25 0.46 7.62
C ALA A 323 19.48 0.03 8.45
N LEU A 324 19.88 -1.24 8.34
CA LEU A 324 21.05 -1.77 9.03
C LEU A 324 22.37 -1.20 8.51
N ARG A 325 22.51 -1.03 7.18
CA ARG A 325 23.70 -0.38 6.58
C ARG A 325 23.88 1.04 7.08
N ARG A 326 22.77 1.75 7.37
CA ARG A 326 22.74 3.10 7.94
C ARG A 326 22.78 3.13 9.47
N GLY A 327 22.90 1.98 10.14
CA GLY A 327 23.01 1.88 11.60
C GLY A 327 21.69 1.99 12.37
N PHE A 328 20.54 1.89 11.70
CA PHE A 328 19.21 1.91 12.33
C PHE A 328 18.68 0.50 12.59
N ASN A 329 17.85 0.34 13.63
CA ASN A 329 17.06 -0.87 13.84
C ASN A 329 15.64 -0.69 13.28
N PRO A 330 15.26 -1.37 12.20
CA PRO A 330 13.95 -1.20 11.58
C PRO A 330 12.77 -1.67 12.47
N ASP A 331 13.04 -2.50 13.49
CA ASP A 331 12.00 -3.02 14.38
C ASP A 331 11.54 -1.99 15.42
N VAL A 332 12.42 -1.02 15.75
CA VAL A 332 12.19 0.02 16.75
C VAL A 332 12.66 1.39 16.24
N PRO A 333 12.01 1.95 15.22
CA PRO A 333 12.22 3.32 14.76
C PRO A 333 12.21 4.33 15.92
N PRO A 334 13.14 5.30 15.94
CA PRO A 334 13.12 6.36 16.94
C PRO A 334 11.78 7.10 16.97
N HIS A 335 11.27 7.40 18.17
CA HIS A 335 10.06 8.19 18.41
C HIS A 335 8.73 7.63 17.89
N LEU A 336 8.68 6.36 17.47
CA LEU A 336 7.44 5.74 16.96
C LEU A 336 6.97 4.59 17.85
N ASN A 337 5.66 4.55 18.08
CA ASN A 337 4.96 3.45 18.72
C ASN A 337 4.07 2.77 17.68
N LYS A 338 3.99 1.45 17.75
CA LYS A 338 3.25 0.62 16.80
C LYS A 338 1.74 0.88 16.76
N VAL A 339 1.13 1.21 17.90
CA VAL A 339 -0.26 1.70 17.94
C VAL A 339 -0.19 3.19 18.24
N THR A 340 -0.54 4.01 17.26
CA THR A 340 -0.63 5.45 17.44
C THR A 340 -1.99 5.81 18.01
N GLU A 341 -2.02 6.26 19.26
CA GLU A 341 -3.17 6.93 19.86
C GLU A 341 -3.06 8.42 19.54
N THR A 342 -4.00 8.95 18.73
CA THR A 342 -4.18 10.40 18.59
C THR A 342 -5.01 10.87 19.79
N VAL A 343 -4.44 11.77 20.59
CA VAL A 343 -5.12 12.46 21.70
C VAL A 343 -5.99 13.57 21.15
#